data_AF-A0A6G0XT13-F1
#
_entry.id   AF-A0A6G0XT13-F1
#
_cell.length_a   1.000
_cell.length_b   1.000
_cell.length_c   1.000
_cell.angle_alpha   90.00
_cell.angle_beta   90.00
_cell.angle_gamma   90.00
#
_symmetry.space_group_name_H-M   'P 1'
#
loop_
_entity.id
_entity.type
_entity.pdbx_description
1 polymer ?
#
loop_
_entity_poly.entity_id
_entity_poly.type
_entity_poly.pdbx_seq_one_letter_code
_entity_poly.pdbx_strand_id
1 'polypeptide(L)'
;MATMARILRLVEDANAVVMDRLSHRTHWKNPADVFECHLCKTLFHWNPKTNCAFCGHVVCTDCSECVLVHGTMVNLRTGAVSSTSIETETCIGCFYTTFRLHATAAVVDGDDELNDPLALPPRPSVQLSYPSKPLIPRPPVPKPQRSSLGKLFFGSSPSPSPKPDRRTVPSTRKHWISSSASS
;
A
#
# COMPACT_ATOMS: atom_id res chain seq x y z
N MET A 1 -15.19 25.95 -9.22
CA MET A 1 -15.26 24.50 -8.99
C MET A 1 -15.00 24.29 -7.52
N ALA A 2 -15.94 23.71 -6.77
CA ALA A 2 -15.72 23.48 -5.35
C ALA A 2 -14.69 22.35 -5.19
N THR A 3 -13.54 22.65 -4.57
CA THR A 3 -12.61 21.63 -4.09
C THR A 3 -13.34 20.86 -2.98
N MET A 4 -13.65 19.58 -3.20
CA MET A 4 -14.16 18.75 -2.13
C MET A 4 -13.01 18.49 -1.16
N ALA A 5 -13.13 18.99 0.06
CA ALA A 5 -12.17 18.74 1.12
C ALA A 5 -12.01 17.22 1.31
N ARG A 6 -10.79 16.71 1.14
CA ARG A 6 -10.49 15.29 1.32
C ARG A 6 -9.79 15.09 2.66
N ILE A 7 -10.11 13.99 3.31
CA ILE A 7 -9.46 13.61 4.56
C ILE A 7 -8.11 12.98 4.20
N LEU A 8 -7.03 13.60 4.65
CA LEU A 8 -5.68 13.07 4.59
C LEU A 8 -5.39 12.27 5.86
N ARG A 9 -5.10 10.98 5.70
CA ARG A 9 -4.74 10.09 6.83
C ARG A 9 -3.23 10.10 7.05
N LEU A 10 -2.79 10.51 8.23
CA LEU A 10 -1.39 10.48 8.62
C LEU A 10 -1.01 9.06 9.07
N VAL A 11 0.02 8.49 8.47
CA VAL A 11 0.57 7.18 8.82
C VAL A 11 2.02 7.36 9.24
N GLU A 12 2.37 6.89 10.44
CA GLU A 12 3.73 6.98 10.99
C GLU A 12 4.43 5.62 11.00
N ASP A 13 5.76 5.64 11.16
CA ASP A 13 6.60 4.46 11.32
C ASP A 13 6.47 3.41 10.20
N ALA A 14 6.21 3.84 8.96
CA ALA A 14 6.18 2.92 7.83
C ALA A 14 7.59 2.32 7.59
N ASN A 15 7.63 0.98 7.47
CA ASN A 15 8.87 0.27 7.24
C ASN A 15 9.41 0.50 5.81
N ALA A 16 10.70 0.22 5.62
CA ALA A 16 11.39 0.44 4.35
C ALA A 16 10.79 -0.34 3.16
N VAL A 17 10.15 -1.48 3.40
CA VAL A 17 9.49 -2.27 2.33
C VAL A 17 8.22 -1.56 1.84
N VAL A 18 7.43 -1.02 2.77
CA VAL A 18 6.25 -0.22 2.44
C VAL A 18 6.68 1.06 1.72
N MET A 19 7.69 1.77 2.25
CA MET A 19 8.18 3.01 1.63
C MET A 19 8.77 2.76 0.23
N ASP A 20 9.54 1.69 0.02
CA ASP A 20 10.04 1.31 -1.31
C ASP A 20 8.88 1.02 -2.25
N ARG A 21 7.89 0.24 -1.80
CA ARG A 21 6.70 -0.08 -2.61
C ARG A 21 5.93 1.16 -3.05
N LEU A 22 5.76 2.14 -2.16
CA LEU A 22 5.09 3.41 -2.45
C LEU A 22 5.90 4.32 -3.38
N SER A 23 7.23 4.18 -3.38
CA SER A 23 8.11 5.01 -4.21
C SER A 23 8.13 4.61 -5.69
N HIS A 24 7.68 3.40 -6.03
CA HIS A 24 7.78 2.84 -7.40
C HIS A 24 6.41 2.62 -8.05
N ARG A 25 6.28 3.04 -9.31
CA ARG A 25 5.06 2.83 -10.12
C ARG A 25 5.13 1.62 -11.06
N THR A 26 6.17 0.80 -10.97
CA THR A 26 6.41 -0.34 -11.87
C THR A 26 5.29 -1.41 -11.85
N HIS A 27 4.52 -1.46 -10.76
CA HIS A 27 3.44 -2.41 -10.57
C HIS A 27 2.05 -1.84 -10.91
N TRP A 28 1.97 -0.58 -11.35
CA TRP A 28 0.71 0.07 -11.66
C TRP A 28 0.12 -0.48 -12.96
N LYS A 29 -1.19 -0.74 -12.94
CA LYS A 29 -1.94 -1.07 -14.17
C LYS A 29 -2.19 0.22 -14.95
N ASN A 30 -2.15 0.13 -16.27
CA ASN A 30 -2.52 1.23 -17.15
C ASN A 30 -4.03 1.56 -16.99
N PRO A 31 -4.41 2.78 -16.57
CA PRO A 31 -5.82 3.16 -16.39
C PRO A 31 -6.66 3.13 -17.67
N ALA A 32 -6.01 3.21 -18.84
CA ALA A 32 -6.68 3.11 -20.15
C ALA A 32 -7.24 1.70 -20.40
N ASP A 33 -6.61 0.67 -19.83
CA ASP A 33 -6.95 -0.74 -20.06
C ASP A 33 -7.96 -1.28 -19.03
N VAL A 34 -8.42 -0.44 -18.09
CA VAL A 34 -9.32 -0.84 -16.99
C VAL A 34 -10.63 -0.10 -17.08
N PHE A 35 -11.73 -0.84 -17.21
CA PHE A 35 -13.09 -0.30 -17.40
C PHE A 35 -13.95 -0.28 -16.14
N GLU A 36 -13.54 -0.99 -15.08
CA GLU A 36 -14.27 -1.08 -13.81
C GLU A 36 -13.36 -0.86 -12.60
N CYS A 37 -13.92 -0.32 -11.53
CA CYS A 37 -13.22 -0.17 -10.26
C CYS A 37 -12.84 -1.53 -9.68
N HIS A 38 -11.57 -1.69 -9.28
CA HIS A 38 -11.10 -2.95 -8.72
C HIS A 38 -11.87 -3.40 -7.46
N LEU A 39 -12.35 -2.45 -6.63
CA LEU A 39 -13.06 -2.73 -5.38
C LEU A 39 -14.58 -2.86 -5.59
N CYS A 40 -15.26 -1.78 -5.98
CA CYS A 40 -16.73 -1.77 -6.05
C CYS A 40 -17.30 -2.32 -7.37
N LYS A 41 -16.45 -2.63 -8.37
CA LYS A 41 -16.85 -3.14 -9.68
C LYS A 41 -17.74 -2.20 -10.51
N THR A 42 -17.90 -0.94 -10.08
CA THR A 42 -18.60 0.07 -10.86
C THR A 42 -17.81 0.44 -12.11
N LEU A 43 -18.49 0.54 -13.25
CA LEU A 43 -17.87 0.98 -14.51
C LEU A 43 -17.40 2.43 -14.42
N PHE A 44 -16.22 2.68 -14.95
CA PHE A 44 -15.67 4.01 -15.10
C PHE A 44 -16.28 4.68 -16.33
N HIS A 45 -17.42 5.35 -16.16
CA HIS A 45 -17.98 6.23 -17.19
C HIS A 45 -17.36 7.62 -17.09
N TRP A 46 -17.79 8.39 -16.08
CA TRP A 46 -17.35 9.77 -15.85
C TRP A 46 -16.57 9.92 -14.55
N ASN A 47 -16.45 8.84 -13.77
CA ASN A 47 -15.76 8.87 -12.49
C ASN A 47 -14.24 8.90 -12.72
N PRO A 48 -13.52 9.82 -12.05
CA PRO A 48 -12.07 9.85 -12.13
C PRO A 48 -11.47 8.51 -11.65
N LYS A 49 -10.42 8.09 -12.36
CA LYS A 49 -9.68 6.86 -12.07
C LYS A 49 -8.38 7.22 -11.37
N THR A 50 -8.01 6.45 -10.36
CA THR A 50 -6.68 6.53 -9.74
C THR A 50 -6.09 5.15 -9.51
N ASN A 51 -4.77 5.04 -9.51
CA ASN A 51 -4.08 3.82 -9.13
C ASN A 51 -3.80 3.85 -7.63
N CYS A 52 -4.12 2.76 -6.93
CA CYS A 52 -3.61 2.55 -5.58
C CYS A 52 -2.08 2.45 -5.61
N ALA A 53 -1.38 3.34 -4.91
CA ALA A 53 0.07 3.38 -4.91
C ALA A 53 0.74 2.13 -4.32
N PHE A 54 0.02 1.36 -3.50
CA PHE A 54 0.54 0.17 -2.86
C PHE A 54 0.37 -1.11 -3.71
N CYS A 55 -0.84 -1.33 -4.26
CA CYS A 55 -1.16 -2.55 -5.02
C CYS A 55 -1.24 -2.35 -6.53
N GLY A 56 -1.24 -1.11 -7.03
CA GLY A 56 -1.22 -0.76 -8.45
C GLY A 56 -2.54 -0.90 -9.19
N HIS A 57 -3.59 -1.42 -8.53
CA HIS A 57 -4.93 -1.54 -9.12
C HIS A 57 -5.61 -0.18 -9.30
N VAL A 58 -6.45 -0.09 -10.33
CA VAL A 58 -7.23 1.11 -10.62
C VAL A 58 -8.54 1.08 -9.83
N VAL A 59 -8.83 2.17 -9.12
CA VAL A 59 -10.03 2.36 -8.28
C VAL A 59 -10.70 3.69 -8.58
N CYS A 60 -11.98 3.83 -8.23
CA CYS A 60 -12.66 5.12 -8.23
C CYS A 60 -12.26 5.93 -6.99
N THR A 61 -12.52 7.24 -7.03
CA THR A 61 -12.26 8.17 -5.92
C THR A 61 -12.96 7.77 -4.63
N ASP A 62 -14.19 7.24 -4.70
CA ASP A 62 -14.92 6.77 -3.51
C ASP A 62 -14.28 5.51 -2.88
N CYS A 63 -13.44 4.81 -3.64
CA CYS A 63 -12.72 3.62 -3.22
C CYS A 63 -11.25 3.89 -2.89
N SER A 64 -10.82 5.16 -2.86
CA SER A 64 -9.47 5.57 -2.48
C SER A 64 -9.44 6.47 -1.25
N GLU A 65 -8.34 6.37 -0.51
CA GLU A 65 -8.01 7.18 0.66
C GLU A 65 -6.70 7.92 0.36
N CYS A 66 -6.68 9.22 0.65
CA CYS A 66 -5.46 10.02 0.65
C CYS A 66 -4.69 9.72 1.94
N VAL A 67 -3.42 9.35 1.81
CA VAL A 67 -2.55 9.01 2.92
C VAL A 67 -1.25 9.80 2.83
N LEU A 68 -0.80 10.35 3.95
CA LEU A 68 0.54 10.90 4.13
C LEU A 68 1.36 9.92 4.96
N VAL A 69 2.27 9.20 4.31
CA VAL A 69 3.02 8.11 4.91
C VAL A 69 4.42 8.58 5.27
N HIS A 70 4.69 8.66 6.56
CA HIS A 70 6.03 8.91 7.12
C HIS A 70 6.70 7.57 7.42
N GLY A 71 7.94 7.42 6.95
CA GLY A 71 8.67 6.17 7.15
C GLY A 71 10.15 6.30 6.85
N THR A 72 10.82 5.15 6.90
CA THR A 72 12.25 5.04 6.61
C THR A 72 12.48 4.54 5.19
N MET A 73 13.41 5.14 4.47
CA MET A 73 13.90 4.65 3.19
C MET A 73 15.37 4.28 3.31
N VAL A 74 15.76 3.23 2.60
CA VAL A 74 17.15 2.78 2.51
C VAL A 74 17.65 3.04 1.10
N ASN A 75 18.69 3.86 0.97
CA ASN A 75 19.36 4.05 -0.30
C ASN A 75 20.17 2.78 -0.62
N LEU A 76 19.73 2.00 -1.62
CA LEU A 76 20.38 0.74 -1.97
C LEU A 76 21.82 0.89 -2.49
N ARG A 77 22.20 2.08 -2.97
CA ARG A 77 23.55 2.35 -3.47
C ARG A 77 24.53 2.67 -2.35
N THR A 78 24.09 3.41 -1.32
CA THR A 78 24.96 3.90 -0.24
C THR A 78 24.75 3.19 1.09
N GLY A 79 23.65 2.44 1.25
CA GLY A 79 23.22 1.86 2.52
C GLY A 79 22.68 2.88 3.52
N ALA A 80 22.61 4.17 3.16
CA ALA A 80 22.13 5.21 4.05
C ALA A 80 20.63 5.06 4.32
N VAL A 81 20.23 5.25 5.58
CA VAL A 81 18.83 5.26 6.02
C VAL A 81 18.40 6.71 6.22
N SER A 82 17.30 7.11 5.60
CA SER A 82 16.70 8.43 5.77
C SER A 82 15.22 8.33 6.12
N SER A 83 14.71 9.29 6.88
CA SER A 83 13.27 9.44 7.10
C SER A 83 12.68 10.33 6.01
N THR A 84 11.54 9.95 5.46
CA THR A 84 10.85 10.71 4.42
C THR A 84 9.34 10.53 4.53
N SER A 85 8.60 11.45 3.91
CA SER A 85 7.15 11.42 3.82
C SER A 85 6.70 11.33 2.37
N ILE A 86 5.71 10.47 2.09
CA ILE A 86 5.11 10.31 0.77
C ILE A 86 3.61 10.52 0.90
N GLU A 87 3.09 11.56 0.25
CA GLU A 87 1.66 11.75 0.07
C GLU A 87 1.19 10.94 -1.14
N THR A 88 0.14 10.15 -0.98
CA THR A 88 -0.33 9.27 -2.05
C THR A 88 -1.77 8.81 -1.86
N GLU A 89 -2.34 8.18 -2.89
CA GLU A 89 -3.65 7.56 -2.84
C GLU A 89 -3.52 6.04 -2.73
N THR A 90 -4.26 5.46 -1.79
CA THR A 90 -4.34 4.00 -1.61
C THR A 90 -5.79 3.57 -1.72
N CYS A 91 -6.05 2.37 -2.24
CA CYS A 91 -7.41 1.86 -2.18
C CYS A 91 -7.79 1.55 -0.73
N ILE A 92 -9.08 1.69 -0.41
CA ILE A 92 -9.62 1.40 0.93
C ILE A 92 -9.16 0.02 1.43
N GLY A 93 -9.16 -0.99 0.57
CA GLY A 93 -8.65 -2.33 0.92
C GLY A 93 -7.22 -2.30 1.47
N CYS A 94 -6.28 -1.68 0.74
CA CYS A 94 -4.89 -1.56 1.20
C CYS A 94 -4.74 -0.67 2.43
N PHE A 95 -5.53 0.41 2.53
CA PHE A 95 -5.57 1.24 3.73
C PHE A 95 -5.89 0.42 4.98
N TYR A 96 -7.01 -0.32 4.95
CA TYR A 96 -7.46 -1.09 6.11
C TYR A 96 -6.56 -2.27 6.47
N THR A 97 -5.88 -2.88 5.48
CA THR A 97 -5.00 -4.03 5.74
C THR A 97 -3.59 -3.64 6.17
N THR A 98 -3.04 -2.56 5.60
CA THR A 98 -1.62 -2.24 5.73
C THR A 98 -1.40 -1.01 6.60
N PHE A 99 -2.21 0.03 6.43
CA PHE A 99 -1.93 1.36 6.97
C PHE A 99 -2.71 1.67 8.25
N ARG A 100 -3.89 1.07 8.44
CA ARG A 100 -4.80 1.39 9.56
C ARG A 100 -4.16 1.26 10.94
N LEU A 101 -3.30 0.27 11.17
CA LEU A 101 -2.66 0.07 12.47
C LEU A 101 -1.61 1.14 12.80
N HIS A 102 -1.14 1.85 11.78
CA HIS A 102 -0.11 2.89 11.86
C HIS A 102 -0.67 4.29 11.63
N ALA A 103 -1.99 4.42 11.42
CA ALA A 103 -2.64 5.70 11.20
C ALA A 103 -2.82 6.46 12.52
N THR A 104 -2.22 7.64 12.64
CA THR A 104 -2.19 8.44 13.88
C THR A 104 -3.18 9.58 13.88
N ALA A 105 -3.47 10.17 12.72
CA ALA A 105 -4.36 11.31 12.59
C ALA A 105 -5.13 11.33 11.27
N ALA A 106 -6.13 12.20 11.21
CA ALA A 106 -6.90 12.50 10.02
C ALA A 106 -7.03 14.03 9.94
N VAL A 107 -6.46 14.62 8.90
CA VAL A 107 -6.50 16.06 8.65
C VAL A 107 -7.47 16.29 7.50
N VAL A 108 -8.35 17.28 7.63
CA VAL A 108 -9.17 17.71 6.49
C VAL A 108 -8.32 18.68 5.70
N ASP A 109 -7.98 18.32 4.47
CA ASP A 109 -7.30 19.23 3.56
C ASP A 109 -8.36 20.21 3.05
N GLY A 110 -8.46 21.32 3.77
CA GLY A 110 -9.31 22.44 3.43
C GLY A 110 -8.41 23.62 3.13
N ASP A 111 -8.60 24.20 1.95
CA ASP A 111 -7.98 25.45 1.51
C ASP A 111 -8.52 26.62 2.38
N ASP A 112 -8.30 26.61 3.70
CA ASP A 112 -8.57 27.75 4.57
C ASP A 112 -7.46 28.80 4.36
N GLU A 113 -7.42 29.35 3.14
CA GLU A 113 -6.80 30.63 2.83
C GLU A 113 -7.70 31.77 3.35
N LEU A 114 -8.08 31.70 4.63
CA LEU A 114 -8.51 32.87 5.39
C LEU A 114 -7.82 32.85 6.75
N ASN A 115 -6.67 33.51 6.74
CA ASN A 115 -5.90 33.93 7.89
C ASN A 115 -6.80 34.77 8.83
N ASP A 116 -7.37 34.15 9.87
CA ASP A 116 -7.91 34.88 11.03
C ASP A 116 -7.22 34.38 12.32
N PRO A 117 -6.33 35.17 12.93
CA PRO A 117 -5.71 34.85 14.20
C PRO A 117 -6.69 35.11 15.35
N LEU A 118 -7.82 34.41 15.38
CA LEU A 118 -8.77 34.43 16.49
C LEU A 118 -8.94 33.03 17.07
N ALA A 119 -8.13 32.79 18.10
CA ALA A 119 -8.40 31.92 19.24
C ALA A 119 -9.02 30.56 18.94
N LEU A 120 -8.17 29.53 18.92
CA LEU A 120 -8.62 28.19 19.31
C LEU A 120 -9.27 28.30 20.71
N PRO A 121 -10.57 27.99 20.86
CA PRO A 121 -11.14 27.89 22.19
C PRO A 121 -10.37 26.81 22.97
N PRO A 122 -10.10 27.01 24.27
CA PRO A 122 -9.43 26.02 25.08
C PRO A 122 -10.19 24.69 24.97
N ARG A 123 -9.47 23.65 24.59
CA ARG A 123 -9.96 22.27 24.55
C ARG A 123 -10.68 22.00 25.88
N PRO A 124 -11.99 21.71 25.91
CA PRO A 124 -12.60 21.24 27.13
C PRO A 124 -11.86 19.96 27.52
N SER A 125 -11.25 19.97 28.69
CA SER A 125 -10.64 18.79 29.28
C SER A 125 -11.77 17.81 29.54
N VAL A 126 -12.05 16.95 28.54
CA VAL A 126 -12.91 15.80 28.73
C VAL A 126 -12.14 14.87 29.65
N GLN A 127 -12.39 15.00 30.96
CA GLN A 127 -12.09 13.93 31.89
C GLN A 127 -12.96 12.74 31.46
N LEU A 128 -12.39 11.82 30.69
CA LEU A 128 -12.95 10.49 30.52
C LEU A 128 -12.87 9.80 31.89
N SER A 129 -13.91 9.98 32.69
CA SER A 129 -14.27 9.04 33.75
C SER A 129 -14.66 7.74 33.06
N TYR A 130 -13.68 6.87 32.82
CA TYR A 130 -13.94 5.51 32.35
C TYR A 130 -14.76 4.78 33.42
N PRO A 131 -16.01 4.35 33.14
CA PRO A 131 -16.68 3.42 34.02
C PRO A 131 -15.85 2.14 34.04
N SER A 132 -15.33 1.79 35.20
CA SER A 132 -14.61 0.54 35.43
C SER A 132 -15.53 -0.62 35.09
N LYS A 133 -15.43 -1.15 33.87
CA LYS A 133 -16.14 -2.36 33.47
C LYS A 133 -15.66 -3.50 34.38
N PRO A 134 -16.57 -4.24 35.03
CA PRO A 134 -16.19 -5.42 35.77
C PRO A 134 -15.51 -6.41 34.81
N LEU A 135 -14.37 -6.94 35.24
CA LEU A 135 -13.62 -7.97 34.55
C LEU A 135 -14.53 -9.19 34.35
N ILE A 136 -15.04 -9.36 33.14
CA ILE A 136 -15.74 -10.59 32.75
C ILE A 136 -14.69 -11.72 32.82
N PRO A 137 -14.93 -12.78 33.62
CA PRO A 137 -14.03 -13.93 33.69
C PRO A 137 -13.79 -14.49 32.29
N ARG A 138 -12.53 -14.58 31.90
CA ARG A 138 -12.13 -15.20 30.63
C ARG A 138 -12.67 -16.64 30.60
N PRO A 139 -13.40 -17.05 29.56
CA PRO A 139 -13.74 -18.46 29.40
C PRO A 139 -12.45 -19.29 29.31
N PRO A 140 -12.43 -20.50 29.89
CA PRO A 140 -11.26 -21.37 29.87
C PRO A 140 -10.88 -21.69 28.43
N VAL A 141 -9.60 -21.52 28.11
CA VAL A 141 -9.03 -21.85 26.80
C VAL A 141 -9.25 -23.35 26.54
N PRO A 142 -9.91 -23.73 25.43
CA PRO A 142 -10.08 -25.14 25.09
C PRO A 142 -8.71 -25.78 24.88
N LYS A 143 -8.44 -26.85 25.62
CA LYS A 143 -7.21 -27.63 25.51
C LYS A 143 -7.14 -28.23 24.10
N PRO A 144 -5.96 -28.22 23.44
CA PRO A 144 -5.79 -28.83 22.13
C PRO A 144 -6.08 -30.34 22.22
N GLN A 145 -7.16 -30.78 21.57
CA GLN A 145 -7.40 -32.21 21.35
C GLN A 145 -6.31 -32.73 20.42
N ARG A 146 -5.43 -33.59 20.96
CA ARG A 146 -4.55 -34.43 20.16
C ARG A 146 -5.42 -35.38 19.34
N SER A 147 -5.64 -35.07 18.08
CA SER A 147 -6.15 -36.02 17.10
C SER A 147 -5.09 -37.08 16.84
N SER A 148 -5.19 -38.21 17.54
CA SER A 148 -4.52 -39.45 17.18
C SER A 148 -5.31 -40.18 16.10
N LEU A 149 -4.60 -40.78 15.14
CA LEU A 149 -5.06 -41.64 14.04
C LEU A 149 -5.64 -40.88 12.82
N GLY A 150 -5.29 -41.22 11.58
CA GLY A 150 -4.83 -42.51 11.08
C GLY A 150 -3.84 -42.42 9.91
N LYS A 151 -3.04 -43.49 9.83
CA LYS A 151 -2.22 -43.92 8.70
C LYS A 151 -3.08 -44.21 7.47
N LEU A 152 -2.39 -44.47 6.34
CA LEU A 152 -2.84 -44.81 4.99
C LEU A 152 -2.96 -43.51 4.16
N PHE A 153 -2.12 -43.23 3.17
CA PHE A 153 -1.80 -44.07 2.00
C PHE A 153 -0.34 -43.94 1.52
N PHE A 154 0.20 -45.07 1.11
CA PHE A 154 1.40 -45.24 0.28
C PHE A 154 1.01 -45.14 -1.22
N GLY A 155 1.95 -44.66 -2.05
CA GLY A 155 1.90 -44.70 -3.52
C GLY A 155 1.50 -43.35 -4.14
N SER A 156 2.25 -42.73 -5.05
CA SER A 156 3.10 -43.29 -6.10
C SER A 156 4.12 -42.25 -6.61
N SER A 157 5.30 -42.76 -6.96
CA SER A 157 6.40 -42.27 -7.81
C SER A 157 6.50 -40.78 -8.23
N PRO A 158 7.68 -40.16 -8.05
CA PRO A 158 8.01 -38.90 -8.72
C PRO A 158 8.30 -39.13 -10.21
N SER A 159 7.57 -38.44 -11.07
CA SER A 159 7.90 -38.29 -12.49
C SER A 159 9.10 -37.34 -12.62
N PRO A 160 10.18 -37.72 -13.34
CA PRO A 160 11.29 -36.83 -13.60
C PRO A 160 10.91 -35.78 -14.65
N SER A 161 10.83 -34.52 -14.23
CA SER A 161 10.67 -33.38 -15.13
C SER A 161 11.84 -33.28 -16.13
N PRO A 162 11.57 -33.01 -17.42
CA PRO A 162 12.60 -32.90 -18.44
C PRO A 162 13.47 -31.65 -18.23
N LYS A 163 14.79 -31.83 -18.37
CA LYS A 163 15.79 -30.76 -18.33
C LYS A 163 15.51 -29.72 -19.43
N PRO A 164 15.61 -28.41 -19.15
CA PRO A 164 15.56 -27.40 -20.19
C PRO A 164 16.81 -27.48 -21.06
N ASP A 165 16.58 -27.63 -22.36
CA ASP A 165 17.58 -27.71 -23.41
C ASP A 165 18.37 -26.40 -23.49
N ARG A 166 19.69 -26.52 -23.35
CA ARG A 166 20.64 -25.39 -23.36
C ARG A 166 20.78 -24.92 -24.81
N ARG A 167 19.80 -24.17 -25.32
CA ARG A 167 19.92 -23.48 -26.62
C ARG A 167 21.02 -22.42 -26.54
N THR A 168 22.12 -22.76 -27.19
CA THR A 168 23.22 -21.91 -27.61
C THR A 168 22.67 -20.66 -28.30
N VAL A 169 22.83 -19.49 -27.66
CA VAL A 169 22.55 -18.20 -28.29
C VAL A 169 23.78 -17.81 -29.13
N PRO A 170 23.65 -17.58 -30.44
CA PRO A 170 24.75 -17.08 -31.27
C PRO A 170 25.07 -15.63 -30.89
N SER A 171 26.30 -15.41 -30.42
CA SER A 171 26.91 -14.10 -30.24
C SER A 171 27.03 -13.39 -31.59
N THR A 172 26.10 -12.49 -31.90
CA THR A 172 26.27 -11.53 -33.00
C THR A 172 26.79 -10.22 -32.43
N ARG A 173 28.12 -10.16 -32.36
CA ARG A 173 28.92 -8.95 -32.12
C ARG A 173 28.70 -7.97 -33.28
N LYS A 174 27.71 -7.09 -33.18
CA LYS A 174 27.58 -5.95 -34.12
C LYS A 174 28.54 -4.85 -33.68
N HIS A 175 29.64 -4.75 -34.42
CA HIS A 175 30.50 -3.57 -34.49
C HIS A 175 29.64 -2.35 -34.84
N TRP A 176 29.57 -1.39 -33.93
CA TRP A 176 29.24 -0.01 -34.31
C TRP A 176 30.55 0.69 -34.62
N ILE A 177 30.71 1.03 -35.90
CA ILE A 177 31.78 1.85 -36.42
C ILE A 177 31.47 3.29 -36.00
N SER A 178 32.40 3.87 -35.25
CA SER A 178 32.52 5.30 -35.04
C SER A 178 32.72 5.99 -36.39
N SER A 179 31.92 7.00 -36.69
CA SER A 179 32.29 8.01 -37.67
C SER A 179 32.00 9.37 -37.08
N SER A 180 33.10 9.94 -36.62
CA SER A 180 33.33 11.31 -36.23
C SER A 180 33.23 12.25 -37.44
N ALA A 181 32.61 13.40 -37.17
CA ALA A 181 33.12 14.75 -37.44
C ALA A 181 32.90 15.42 -38.81
N SER A 182 32.50 16.70 -38.65
CA SER A 182 32.89 17.89 -39.42
C SER A 182 32.19 18.17 -40.75
N SER A 183 31.34 19.19 -40.80
CA SER A 183 31.71 20.60 -41.03
C SER A 183 30.51 21.51 -40.85
#